data_AF-A0A847Z0F8-F1
#
_entry.id   AF-A0A847Z0F8-F1
#
_cell.length_a   1.000
_cell.length_b   1.000
_cell.length_c   1.000
_cell.angle_alpha   90.00
_cell.angle_beta   90.00
_cell.angle_gamma   90.00
#
_symmetry.space_group_name_H-M   'P 1'
#
loop_
_entity.id
_entity.type
_entity.pdbx_description
1 polymer ?
#
loop_
_entity_poly.entity_id
_entity_poly.type
_entity_poly.pdbx_seq_one_letter_code
_entity_poly.pdbx_strand_id
1 'polypeptide(L)'
;MLSKYLHTTSIITLLALIVAGNFFISTPKTKAAENDLSLEKYLSYFYNRYSRHLDNFGFVYQAPDYGAPEFTTPGEPREIISLGLYYKYRALAGDNIAREKLRQSMLGCRVALANRLVQSQSFSEAFAAFALVRLADQLPDILTTEEKSQLYQTVYERIEAGILADDTSNRAALSAVYWQAVVNNFYAKTFLTADRKQYFDKLIKNKIEKVIKEDINSGWYEEGKPMAFNPHYHLVTATALMIYGDLTSDQQILNLSKKMAENLRAITFKNGMVEASIGIRPVGLGAQFYLGAGILNYRFGYADFSTYLNYAWGDRFFSDRDHPDRLEYHATVSGREPRYHDDISFSNMAELLLADNYFGDMKFLFQERMINIPTETVSPKITIINRGDLVVFNNLGLMLDQSGNKNTLKYYRFKIGERDKNYGQLKLPLEIEKKKAQELKTTLTKLIGSGKVWGSKISWPTLLNAYVYGQYTVEEIADTIQNGPRAVHPRILAPVWRQSENYKKYLFGRKNAT
;
A
#
# COMPACT_ATOMS: atom_id res chain seq x y z
N MET A 1 -31.97 -46.08 -33.16
CA MET A 1 -30.66 -45.40 -33.36
C MET A 1 -30.73 -43.89 -33.11
N LEU A 2 -31.80 -43.19 -33.49
CA LEU A 2 -31.95 -41.73 -33.25
C LEU A 2 -31.95 -41.30 -31.78
N SER A 3 -32.60 -42.04 -30.85
CA SER A 3 -32.69 -41.59 -29.44
C SER A 3 -31.37 -41.69 -28.67
N LYS A 4 -30.49 -42.64 -29.03
CA LYS A 4 -29.13 -42.73 -28.47
C LYS A 4 -28.27 -41.54 -28.92
N TYR A 5 -28.40 -41.11 -30.18
CA TYR A 5 -27.68 -39.94 -30.68
C TYR A 5 -28.13 -38.66 -29.97
N LEU A 6 -29.44 -38.44 -29.82
CA LEU A 6 -29.99 -37.28 -29.12
C LEU A 6 -29.56 -37.20 -27.65
N HIS A 7 -29.46 -38.33 -26.95
CA HIS A 7 -28.94 -38.36 -25.58
C HIS A 7 -27.46 -38.01 -25.49
N THR A 8 -26.62 -38.54 -26.39
CA THR A 8 -25.18 -38.23 -26.38
C THR A 8 -24.92 -36.77 -26.75
N THR A 9 -25.65 -36.19 -27.71
CA THR A 9 -25.50 -34.77 -28.07
C THR A 9 -25.96 -33.86 -26.92
N SER A 10 -27.03 -34.21 -26.22
CA SER A 10 -27.53 -33.43 -25.08
C SER A 10 -26.55 -33.45 -23.90
N ILE A 11 -25.94 -34.61 -23.61
CA ILE A 11 -24.92 -34.76 -22.56
C ILE A 11 -23.64 -34.00 -22.93
N ILE A 12 -23.19 -34.05 -24.19
CA ILE A 12 -22.03 -33.28 -24.65
C ILE A 12 -22.32 -31.77 -24.60
N THR A 13 -23.53 -31.34 -24.92
CA THR A 13 -23.92 -29.91 -24.86
C THR A 13 -24.00 -29.43 -23.41
N LEU A 14 -24.53 -30.26 -22.51
CA LEU A 14 -24.56 -29.98 -21.08
C LEU A 14 -23.15 -29.92 -20.48
N LEU A 15 -22.27 -30.87 -20.85
CA LEU A 15 -20.86 -30.85 -20.46
C LEU A 15 -20.12 -29.66 -21.07
N ALA A 16 -20.39 -29.28 -22.31
CA ALA A 16 -19.81 -28.08 -22.93
C ALA A 16 -20.31 -26.79 -22.27
N LEU A 17 -21.57 -26.74 -21.82
CA LEU A 17 -22.12 -25.62 -21.04
C LEU A 17 -21.56 -25.57 -19.61
N ILE A 18 -21.31 -26.72 -18.98
CA ILE A 18 -20.65 -26.81 -17.66
C ILE A 18 -19.16 -26.46 -17.78
N VAL A 19 -18.49 -26.90 -18.84
CA VAL A 19 -17.08 -26.57 -19.10
C VAL A 19 -16.94 -25.10 -19.53
N ALA A 20 -17.82 -24.56 -20.37
CA ALA A 20 -17.84 -23.13 -20.67
C ALA A 20 -18.24 -22.29 -19.45
N GLY A 21 -19.19 -22.76 -18.62
CA GLY A 21 -19.56 -22.13 -17.36
C GLY A 21 -18.47 -22.13 -16.29
N ASN A 22 -17.54 -23.10 -16.35
CA ASN A 22 -16.38 -23.17 -15.44
C ASN A 22 -15.10 -22.56 -16.01
N PHE A 23 -14.93 -22.46 -17.34
CA PHE A 23 -13.75 -21.84 -17.97
C PHE A 23 -13.92 -20.35 -18.27
N PHE A 24 -15.15 -19.85 -18.36
CA PHE A 24 -15.41 -18.44 -18.12
C PHE A 24 -15.53 -18.24 -16.61
N ILE A 25 -14.37 -18.21 -15.94
CA ILE A 25 -14.20 -17.29 -14.84
C ILE A 25 -14.47 -15.92 -15.48
N SER A 26 -15.73 -15.49 -15.44
CA SER A 26 -15.98 -14.07 -15.48
C SER A 26 -15.13 -13.55 -14.33
N THR A 27 -14.05 -12.83 -14.65
CA THR A 27 -13.65 -11.70 -13.81
C THR A 27 -14.96 -11.10 -13.34
N PRO A 28 -15.25 -11.06 -12.02
CA PRO A 28 -16.56 -10.64 -11.57
C PRO A 28 -16.79 -9.32 -12.27
N LYS A 29 -17.71 -9.33 -13.26
CA LYS A 29 -18.05 -8.12 -14.00
C LYS A 29 -18.49 -7.22 -12.88
N THR A 30 -17.71 -6.18 -12.68
CA THR A 30 -17.94 -5.10 -11.72
C THR A 30 -19.44 -4.98 -11.53
N LYS A 31 -19.95 -5.26 -10.32
CA LYS A 31 -21.30 -4.86 -9.94
C LYS A 31 -21.29 -3.32 -9.89
N ALA A 32 -21.19 -2.70 -11.06
CA ALA A 32 -21.20 -1.26 -11.29
C ALA A 32 -22.65 -0.74 -11.31
N ALA A 33 -23.52 -1.30 -10.46
CA ALA A 33 -24.95 -1.07 -10.53
C ALA A 33 -25.62 -0.88 -9.16
N GLU A 34 -24.86 -0.60 -8.10
CA GLU A 34 -25.42 0.11 -6.95
C GLU A 34 -25.00 1.57 -7.07
N ASN A 35 -25.96 2.43 -7.40
CA ASN A 35 -25.78 3.87 -7.37
C ASN A 35 -25.49 4.27 -5.91
N ASP A 36 -24.34 4.91 -5.67
CA ASP A 36 -23.83 5.40 -4.38
C ASP A 36 -23.54 4.32 -3.31
N LEU A 37 -22.33 3.75 -3.34
CA LEU A 37 -21.76 3.00 -2.22
C LEU A 37 -21.29 3.99 -1.14
N SER A 38 -21.70 3.77 0.11
CA SER A 38 -21.10 4.41 1.29
C SER A 38 -20.04 3.52 1.92
N LEU A 39 -19.14 4.06 2.75
CA LEU A 39 -18.20 3.25 3.53
C LEU A 39 -18.90 2.19 4.39
N GLU A 40 -19.99 2.55 5.06
CA GLU A 40 -20.77 1.60 5.88
C GLU A 40 -21.34 0.45 5.04
N LYS A 41 -22.03 0.74 3.93
CA LYS A 41 -22.51 -0.29 2.98
C LYS A 41 -21.39 -1.20 2.50
N TYR A 42 -20.25 -0.62 2.08
CA TYR A 42 -19.08 -1.39 1.65
C TYR A 42 -18.60 -2.36 2.73
N LEU A 43 -18.45 -1.89 3.98
CA LEU A 43 -18.01 -2.71 5.11
C LEU A 43 -19.08 -3.73 5.53
N SER A 44 -20.37 -3.36 5.46
CA SER A 44 -21.48 -4.24 5.84
C SER A 44 -21.55 -5.50 4.98
N TYR A 45 -21.17 -5.41 3.70
CA TYR A 45 -21.04 -6.58 2.82
C TYR A 45 -20.07 -7.61 3.41
N PHE A 46 -18.86 -7.19 3.76
CA PHE A 46 -17.82 -8.08 4.31
C PHE A 46 -18.18 -8.59 5.69
N TYR A 47 -18.72 -7.72 6.55
CA TYR A 47 -19.10 -8.10 7.90
C TYR A 47 -20.23 -9.14 7.92
N ASN A 48 -21.26 -8.95 7.08
CA ASN A 48 -22.37 -9.90 6.98
C ASN A 48 -21.92 -11.23 6.36
N ARG A 49 -20.98 -11.19 5.40
CA ARG A 49 -20.39 -12.42 4.84
C ARG A 49 -19.61 -13.20 5.91
N TYR A 50 -18.74 -12.52 6.65
CA TYR A 50 -17.89 -13.16 7.65
C TYR A 50 -18.69 -13.67 8.86
N SER A 51 -19.67 -12.91 9.36
CA SER A 51 -20.52 -13.40 10.46
C SER A 51 -21.34 -14.64 10.09
N ARG A 52 -21.79 -14.79 8.84
CA ARG A 52 -22.43 -16.05 8.37
C ARG A 52 -21.44 -17.21 8.30
N HIS A 53 -20.19 -16.94 7.97
CA HIS A 53 -19.14 -17.94 8.05
C HIS A 53 -18.96 -18.39 9.52
N LEU A 54 -18.84 -17.45 10.46
CA LEU A 54 -18.75 -17.75 11.89
C LEU A 54 -19.98 -18.52 12.43
N ASP A 55 -21.18 -18.31 11.90
CA ASP A 55 -22.36 -19.11 12.28
C ASP A 55 -22.20 -20.59 11.90
N ASN A 56 -21.57 -20.88 10.75
CA ASN A 56 -21.44 -22.25 10.22
C ASN A 56 -20.26 -23.02 10.85
N PHE A 57 -19.21 -22.30 11.25
CA PHE A 57 -17.95 -22.89 11.67
C PHE A 57 -17.61 -22.63 13.14
N GLY A 58 -18.38 -21.77 13.82
CA GLY A 58 -18.16 -21.38 15.21
C GLY A 58 -17.25 -20.15 15.36
N PHE A 59 -17.05 -19.74 16.61
CA PHE A 59 -16.16 -18.62 17.00
C PHE A 59 -14.68 -19.07 17.02
N VAL A 60 -14.28 -19.74 15.96
CA VAL A 60 -12.92 -20.21 15.71
C VAL A 60 -12.42 -19.52 14.45
N TYR A 61 -11.12 -19.19 14.38
CA TYR A 61 -10.61 -18.67 13.12
C TYR A 61 -10.73 -19.77 12.07
N GLN A 62 -11.29 -19.40 10.94
CA GLN A 62 -11.20 -20.20 9.73
C GLN A 62 -11.16 -19.21 8.58
N ALA A 63 -10.05 -19.24 7.82
CA ALA A 63 -10.04 -18.64 6.51
C ALA A 63 -10.97 -19.50 5.64
N PRO A 64 -12.01 -18.94 5.01
CA PRO A 64 -12.87 -19.71 4.12
C PRO A 64 -12.01 -20.45 3.08
N ASP A 65 -12.38 -21.70 2.78
CA ASP A 65 -11.92 -22.42 1.59
C ASP A 65 -10.45 -22.91 1.55
N TYR A 66 -9.64 -22.72 2.60
CA TYR A 66 -8.22 -23.08 2.56
C TYR A 66 -7.84 -24.47 3.11
N GLY A 67 -8.78 -25.22 3.69
CA GLY A 67 -8.46 -26.53 4.30
C GLY A 67 -7.37 -26.48 5.38
N ALA A 68 -7.09 -25.29 5.93
CA ALA A 68 -6.17 -25.10 7.03
C ALA A 68 -6.74 -25.75 8.30
N PRO A 69 -5.92 -26.39 9.15
CA PRO A 69 -6.39 -26.98 10.40
C PRO A 69 -7.05 -25.92 11.29
N GLU A 70 -8.02 -26.35 12.10
CA GLU A 70 -8.77 -25.50 13.04
C GLU A 70 -7.82 -24.63 13.87
N PHE A 71 -8.11 -23.34 13.92
CA PHE A 71 -7.34 -22.41 14.75
C PHE A 71 -7.85 -22.38 16.19
N THR A 72 -6.95 -21.96 17.07
CA THR A 72 -7.20 -21.77 18.50
C THR A 72 -8.36 -20.81 18.76
N THR A 73 -9.20 -21.13 19.75
CA THR A 73 -10.20 -20.22 20.32
C THR A 73 -9.56 -18.87 20.70
N PRO A 74 -10.23 -17.72 20.45
CA PRO A 74 -9.69 -16.41 20.81
C PRO A 74 -9.42 -16.34 22.32
N GLY A 75 -8.19 -15.96 22.68
CA GLY A 75 -7.75 -15.87 24.08
C GLY A 75 -7.45 -14.44 24.53
N GLU A 76 -7.18 -13.56 23.57
CA GLU A 76 -6.81 -12.17 23.83
C GLU A 76 -8.05 -11.25 23.72
N PRO A 77 -8.13 -10.16 24.51
CA PRO A 77 -9.25 -9.21 24.43
C PRO A 77 -9.51 -8.68 23.02
N ARG A 78 -8.44 -8.31 22.30
CA ARG A 78 -8.50 -7.86 20.91
C ARG A 78 -9.16 -8.90 20.02
N GLU A 79 -8.77 -10.17 20.14
CA GLU A 79 -9.28 -11.26 19.30
C GLU A 79 -10.77 -11.47 19.52
N ILE A 80 -11.19 -11.53 20.78
CA ILE A 80 -12.60 -11.74 21.18
C ILE A 80 -13.50 -10.66 20.57
N ILE A 81 -13.15 -9.38 20.75
CA ILE A 81 -14.00 -8.29 20.26
C ILE A 81 -13.94 -8.13 18.75
N SER A 82 -12.80 -8.42 18.11
CA SER A 82 -12.63 -8.30 16.66
C SER A 82 -13.48 -9.29 15.89
N LEU A 83 -13.66 -10.50 16.42
CA LEU A 83 -14.59 -11.49 15.87
C LEU A 83 -16.04 -11.08 16.13
N GLY A 84 -16.34 -10.56 17.33
CA GLY A 84 -17.66 -10.03 17.66
C GLY A 84 -18.12 -8.91 16.72
N LEU A 85 -17.21 -8.02 16.32
CA LEU A 85 -17.49 -6.89 15.44
C LEU A 85 -18.12 -7.30 14.11
N TYR A 86 -17.84 -8.49 13.59
CA TYR A 86 -18.45 -8.97 12.34
C TYR A 86 -19.97 -9.15 12.44
N TYR A 87 -20.52 -9.30 13.63
CA TYR A 87 -21.96 -9.36 13.85
C TYR A 87 -22.64 -7.99 13.92
N LYS A 88 -21.89 -6.88 13.97
CA LYS A 88 -22.40 -5.51 14.19
C LYS A 88 -23.57 -5.14 13.28
N TYR A 89 -23.44 -5.32 11.97
CA TYR A 89 -24.49 -4.89 11.03
C TYR A 89 -25.75 -5.77 11.07
N ARG A 90 -25.61 -7.08 11.32
CA ARG A 90 -26.77 -7.95 11.59
C ARG A 90 -27.45 -7.57 12.89
N ALA A 91 -26.68 -7.25 13.93
CA ALA A 91 -27.21 -6.81 15.22
C ALA A 91 -27.98 -5.47 15.11
N LEU A 92 -27.46 -4.52 14.33
CA LEU A 92 -28.13 -3.26 13.98
C LEU A 92 -29.41 -3.49 13.17
N ALA A 93 -29.43 -4.51 12.30
CA ALA A 93 -30.61 -4.92 11.54
C ALA A 93 -31.66 -5.70 12.36
N GLY A 94 -31.42 -5.93 13.66
CA GLY A 94 -32.37 -6.60 14.56
C GLY A 94 -32.24 -8.13 14.63
N ASP A 95 -31.18 -8.73 14.09
CA ASP A 95 -30.93 -10.17 14.22
C ASP A 95 -30.57 -10.53 15.68
N ASN A 96 -31.48 -11.20 16.38
CA ASN A 96 -31.32 -11.57 17.79
C ASN A 96 -30.12 -12.50 18.04
N ILE A 97 -29.78 -13.39 17.10
CA ILE A 97 -28.62 -14.28 17.25
C ILE A 97 -27.35 -13.43 17.17
N ALA A 98 -27.27 -12.54 16.17
CA ALA A 98 -26.13 -11.64 16.02
C ALA A 98 -25.97 -10.69 17.21
N ARG A 99 -27.08 -10.16 17.75
CA ARG A 99 -27.08 -9.33 18.97
C ARG A 99 -26.52 -10.10 20.16
N GLU A 100 -26.95 -11.34 20.37
CA GLU A 100 -26.45 -12.16 21.48
C GLU A 100 -24.96 -12.50 21.29
N LYS A 101 -24.53 -12.90 20.09
CA LYS A 101 -23.10 -13.14 19.80
C LYS A 101 -22.24 -11.90 20.09
N LEU A 102 -22.68 -10.74 19.63
CA LEU A 102 -21.96 -9.49 19.86
C LEU A 102 -21.94 -9.09 21.34
N ARG A 103 -23.06 -9.24 22.06
CA ARG A 103 -23.13 -9.03 23.51
C ARG A 103 -22.12 -9.92 24.24
N GLN A 104 -22.10 -11.21 23.93
CA GLN A 104 -21.17 -12.18 24.55
C GLN A 104 -19.71 -11.83 24.25
N SER A 105 -19.39 -11.39 23.03
CA SER A 105 -18.04 -10.90 22.70
C SER A 105 -17.66 -9.64 23.48
N MET A 106 -18.58 -8.69 23.67
CA MET A 106 -18.34 -7.49 24.48
C MET A 106 -18.07 -7.83 25.95
N LEU A 107 -18.90 -8.69 26.54
CA LEU A 107 -18.73 -9.13 27.93
C LEU A 107 -17.46 -9.97 28.12
N GLY A 108 -17.20 -10.92 27.21
CA GLY A 108 -16.00 -11.74 27.22
C GLY A 108 -14.73 -10.91 27.08
N CYS A 109 -14.71 -9.92 26.19
CA CYS A 109 -13.60 -8.98 26.04
C CYS A 109 -13.39 -8.15 27.31
N ARG A 110 -14.47 -7.65 27.94
CA ARG A 110 -14.38 -6.90 29.20
C ARG A 110 -13.77 -7.75 30.32
N VAL A 111 -14.23 -9.00 30.47
CA VAL A 111 -13.70 -9.93 31.48
C VAL A 111 -12.22 -10.25 31.19
N ALA A 112 -11.88 -10.51 29.93
CA ALA A 112 -10.49 -10.75 29.53
C ALA A 112 -9.59 -9.54 29.79
N LEU A 113 -10.08 -8.31 29.58
CA LEU A 113 -9.36 -7.08 29.96
C LEU A 113 -9.20 -7.02 31.47
N ALA A 114 -10.27 -7.16 32.25
CA ALA A 114 -10.24 -7.05 33.71
C ALA A 114 -9.24 -8.02 34.36
N ASN A 115 -9.09 -9.22 33.81
CA ASN A 115 -8.18 -10.25 34.32
C ASN A 115 -6.70 -10.02 33.98
N ARG A 116 -6.37 -9.04 33.14
CA ARG A 116 -4.97 -8.71 32.80
C ARG A 116 -4.38 -7.70 33.76
N LEU A 117 -3.07 -7.81 34.00
CA LEU A 117 -2.34 -6.77 34.73
C LEU A 117 -2.44 -5.44 33.97
N VAL A 118 -2.72 -4.36 34.69
CA VAL A 118 -2.89 -3.03 34.09
C VAL A 118 -1.59 -2.55 33.43
N GLN A 119 -0.44 -2.99 33.93
CA GLN A 119 0.89 -2.62 33.45
C GLN A 119 1.35 -3.45 32.25
N SER A 120 0.68 -4.56 31.92
CA SER A 120 1.03 -5.42 30.79
C SER A 120 0.25 -5.08 29.51
N GLN A 121 -0.28 -3.86 29.42
CA GLN A 121 -1.05 -3.41 28.27
C GLN A 121 -0.17 -3.25 27.03
N SER A 122 -0.81 -3.35 25.87
CA SER A 122 -0.24 -3.15 24.55
C SER A 122 -1.28 -2.50 23.62
N PHE A 123 -0.91 -2.31 22.37
CA PHE A 123 -1.84 -1.87 21.32
C PHE A 123 -3.08 -2.78 21.19
N SER A 124 -2.99 -4.06 21.60
CA SER A 124 -4.13 -4.98 21.60
C SER A 124 -5.21 -4.54 22.60
N GLU A 125 -4.82 -4.19 23.82
CA GLU A 125 -5.72 -3.66 24.84
C GLU A 125 -6.27 -2.28 24.45
N ALA A 126 -5.44 -1.44 23.82
CA ALA A 126 -5.87 -0.15 23.30
C ALA A 126 -7.02 -0.29 22.29
N PHE A 127 -6.89 -1.21 21.32
CA PHE A 127 -7.97 -1.49 20.38
C PHE A 127 -9.21 -2.06 21.08
N ALA A 128 -9.02 -3.02 22.00
CA ALA A 128 -10.13 -3.63 22.71
C ALA A 128 -10.95 -2.61 23.50
N ALA A 129 -10.28 -1.70 24.22
CA ALA A 129 -10.90 -0.58 24.91
C ALA A 129 -11.68 0.34 23.94
N PHE A 130 -11.04 0.74 22.85
CA PHE A 130 -11.67 1.55 21.80
C PHE A 130 -12.94 0.90 21.23
N ALA A 131 -12.86 -0.38 20.84
CA ALA A 131 -13.98 -1.11 20.24
C ALA A 131 -15.13 -1.29 21.23
N LEU A 132 -14.85 -1.62 22.50
CA LEU A 132 -15.86 -1.76 23.55
C LEU A 132 -16.63 -0.47 23.79
N VAL A 133 -15.93 0.66 23.96
CA VAL A 133 -16.55 1.98 24.17
C VAL A 133 -17.43 2.35 22.98
N ARG A 134 -16.90 2.18 21.76
CA ARG A 134 -17.62 2.49 20.52
C ARG A 134 -18.89 1.65 20.35
N LEU A 135 -18.80 0.33 20.56
CA LEU A 135 -19.96 -0.55 20.45
C LEU A 135 -21.02 -0.25 21.52
N ALA A 136 -20.61 0.00 22.76
CA ALA A 136 -21.53 0.37 23.84
C ALA A 136 -22.30 1.68 23.55
N ASP A 137 -21.71 2.57 22.75
CA ASP A 137 -22.35 3.81 22.30
C ASP A 137 -23.27 3.62 21.09
N GLN A 138 -22.85 2.82 20.12
CA GLN A 138 -23.61 2.59 18.88
C GLN A 138 -24.80 1.66 19.06
N LEU A 139 -24.72 0.75 20.04
CA LEU A 139 -25.75 -0.25 20.34
C LEU A 139 -26.16 -0.14 21.81
N PRO A 140 -26.84 0.94 22.22
CA PRO A 140 -27.11 1.22 23.65
C PRO A 140 -27.93 0.12 24.33
N ASP A 141 -28.78 -0.60 23.59
CA ASP A 141 -29.67 -1.65 24.14
C ASP A 141 -29.07 -3.06 24.12
N ILE A 142 -27.79 -3.21 23.75
CA ILE A 142 -27.13 -4.54 23.73
C ILE A 142 -26.61 -4.96 25.10
N LEU A 143 -26.28 -3.98 25.95
CA LEU A 143 -25.84 -4.15 27.32
C LEU A 143 -26.86 -3.50 28.26
N THR A 144 -27.06 -4.09 29.43
CA THR A 144 -27.75 -3.42 30.54
C THR A 144 -26.94 -2.22 31.04
N THR A 145 -27.61 -1.30 31.75
CA THR A 145 -26.96 -0.13 32.36
C THR A 145 -25.79 -0.51 33.27
N GLU A 146 -25.93 -1.59 34.03
CA GLU A 146 -24.88 -2.10 34.92
C GLU A 146 -23.69 -2.65 34.13
N GLU A 147 -23.93 -3.51 33.15
CA GLU A 147 -22.87 -4.07 32.29
C GLU A 147 -22.10 -2.95 31.55
N LYS A 148 -22.82 -1.93 31.09
CA LYS A 148 -22.25 -0.76 30.42
C LYS A 148 -21.39 0.07 31.38
N SER A 149 -21.84 0.27 32.61
CA SER A 149 -21.09 0.97 33.66
C SER A 149 -19.80 0.23 34.02
N GLN A 150 -19.88 -1.09 34.21
CA GLN A 150 -18.71 -1.95 34.47
C GLN A 150 -17.71 -1.94 33.31
N LEU A 151 -18.19 -1.93 32.07
CA LEU A 151 -17.35 -1.82 30.87
C LEU A 151 -16.59 -0.50 30.85
N TYR A 152 -17.29 0.65 31.03
CA TYR A 152 -16.63 1.95 31.04
C TYR A 152 -15.63 2.08 32.18
N GLN A 153 -15.96 1.58 33.38
CA GLN A 153 -15.04 1.57 34.52
C GLN A 153 -13.78 0.75 34.22
N THR A 154 -13.94 -0.44 33.62
CA THR A 154 -12.81 -1.30 33.23
C THR A 154 -11.87 -0.60 32.24
N VAL A 155 -12.43 0.18 31.31
CA VAL A 155 -11.64 0.96 30.34
C VAL A 155 -11.00 2.18 31.01
N TYR A 156 -11.74 2.90 31.87
CA TYR A 156 -11.28 4.10 32.57
C TYR A 156 -9.99 3.84 33.37
N GLU A 157 -9.97 2.74 34.14
CA GLU A 157 -8.83 2.34 34.98
C GLU A 157 -7.56 2.01 34.17
N ARG A 158 -7.69 1.81 32.87
CA ARG A 158 -6.62 1.37 31.98
C ARG A 158 -6.02 2.47 31.11
N ILE A 159 -6.70 3.60 30.95
CA ILE A 159 -6.32 4.68 30.01
C ILE A 159 -4.84 5.06 30.16
N GLU A 160 -4.42 5.41 31.39
CA GLU A 160 -3.08 5.92 31.63
C GLU A 160 -1.99 4.89 31.32
N ALA A 161 -2.11 3.69 31.88
CA ALA A 161 -1.15 2.62 31.65
C ALA A 161 -1.16 2.12 30.20
N GLY A 162 -2.29 2.20 29.50
CA GLY A 162 -2.39 1.85 28.08
C GLY A 162 -1.71 2.88 27.19
N ILE A 163 -1.84 4.18 27.49
CA ILE A 163 -1.11 5.24 26.79
C ILE A 163 0.40 5.07 27.02
N LEU A 164 0.82 4.73 28.24
CA LEU A 164 2.22 4.56 28.62
C LEU A 164 2.82 3.20 28.23
N ALA A 165 2.04 2.26 27.70
CA ALA A 165 2.52 0.96 27.27
C ALA A 165 3.69 1.10 26.25
N ASP A 166 4.71 0.26 26.41
CA ASP A 166 5.95 0.26 25.60
C ASP A 166 5.77 -0.34 24.19
N ASP A 167 4.64 -0.01 23.54
CA ASP A 167 4.46 -0.27 22.11
C ASP A 167 5.53 0.48 21.31
N THR A 168 6.00 -0.14 20.22
CA THR A 168 6.95 0.47 19.28
C THR A 168 6.37 0.61 17.88
N SER A 169 6.93 1.55 17.11
CA SER A 169 6.68 1.72 15.69
C SER A 169 5.18 1.83 15.32
N ASN A 170 4.70 1.13 14.29
CA ASN A 170 3.30 1.22 13.86
C ASN A 170 2.28 0.85 14.97
N ARG A 171 2.64 -0.04 15.90
CA ARG A 171 1.77 -0.42 17.03
C ARG A 171 1.60 0.74 18.00
N ALA A 172 2.66 1.51 18.24
CA ALA A 172 2.60 2.71 19.07
C ALA A 172 1.70 3.78 18.45
N ALA A 173 1.77 3.97 17.12
CA ALA A 173 0.88 4.90 16.42
C ALA A 173 -0.59 4.49 16.54
N LEU A 174 -0.91 3.21 16.30
CA LEU A 174 -2.27 2.69 16.47
C LEU A 174 -2.76 2.83 17.92
N SER A 175 -1.95 2.41 18.88
CA SER A 175 -2.23 2.49 20.32
C SER A 175 -2.59 3.93 20.74
N ALA A 176 -1.79 4.91 20.29
CA ALA A 176 -2.03 6.31 20.57
C ALA A 176 -3.38 6.81 20.01
N VAL A 177 -3.73 6.45 18.78
CA VAL A 177 -5.00 6.87 18.16
C VAL A 177 -6.21 6.25 18.84
N TYR A 178 -6.14 4.94 19.18
CA TYR A 178 -7.23 4.28 19.91
C TYR A 178 -7.47 4.95 21.25
N TRP A 179 -6.41 5.27 21.99
CA TRP A 179 -6.54 5.99 23.25
C TRP A 179 -7.01 7.43 23.06
N GLN A 180 -6.60 8.13 22.00
CA GLN A 180 -7.12 9.48 21.71
C GLN A 180 -8.63 9.45 21.50
N ALA A 181 -9.14 8.46 20.76
CA ALA A 181 -10.57 8.28 20.54
C ALA A 181 -11.32 7.98 21.86
N VAL A 182 -10.77 7.10 22.71
CA VAL A 182 -11.35 6.81 24.04
C VAL A 182 -11.36 8.04 24.94
N VAL A 183 -10.24 8.78 25.03
CA VAL A 183 -10.12 10.00 25.84
C VAL A 183 -11.11 11.07 25.38
N ASN A 184 -11.24 11.30 24.07
CA ASN A 184 -12.21 12.24 23.51
C ASN A 184 -13.65 11.82 23.86
N ASN A 185 -13.97 10.53 23.73
CA ASN A 185 -15.28 9.99 24.08
C ASN A 185 -15.60 10.18 25.57
N PHE A 186 -14.66 9.82 26.46
CA PHE A 186 -14.86 9.90 27.90
C PHE A 186 -14.95 11.33 28.40
N TYR A 187 -14.21 12.24 27.78
CA TYR A 187 -14.35 13.67 28.03
C TYR A 187 -15.74 14.18 27.61
N ALA A 188 -16.22 13.82 26.41
CA ALA A 188 -17.55 14.20 25.94
C ALA A 188 -18.68 13.66 26.84
N LYS A 189 -18.47 12.50 27.48
CA LYS A 189 -19.39 11.89 28.46
C LYS A 189 -19.17 12.37 29.90
N THR A 190 -18.30 13.36 30.12
CA THR A 190 -17.97 13.92 31.44
C THR A 190 -17.33 12.95 32.44
N PHE A 191 -16.79 11.82 31.96
CA PHE A 191 -15.98 10.90 32.79
C PHE A 191 -14.59 11.45 33.07
N LEU A 192 -14.11 12.42 32.28
CA LEU A 192 -12.83 13.08 32.46
C LEU A 192 -13.01 14.58 32.70
N THR A 193 -12.24 15.13 33.63
CA THR A 193 -12.08 16.57 33.76
C THR A 193 -11.22 17.13 32.62
N ALA A 194 -11.28 18.45 32.39
CA ALA A 194 -10.43 19.11 31.39
C ALA A 194 -8.93 18.88 31.64
N ASP A 195 -8.49 18.96 32.90
CA ASP A 195 -7.09 18.73 33.28
C ASP A 195 -6.64 17.30 32.98
N ARG A 196 -7.48 16.30 33.27
CA ARG A 196 -7.16 14.89 32.96
C ARG A 196 -7.13 14.65 31.45
N LYS A 197 -8.05 15.28 30.69
CA LYS A 197 -8.02 15.21 29.23
C LYS A 197 -6.71 15.80 28.69
N GLN A 198 -6.33 17.00 29.13
CA GLN A 198 -5.11 17.67 28.68
C GLN A 198 -3.85 16.86 29.02
N TYR A 199 -3.82 16.25 30.20
CA TYR A 199 -2.75 15.33 30.60
C TYR A 199 -2.62 14.14 29.64
N PHE A 200 -3.73 13.46 29.32
CA PHE A 200 -3.71 12.34 28.39
C PHE A 200 -3.38 12.75 26.96
N ASP A 201 -3.94 13.85 26.46
CA ASP A 201 -3.63 14.39 25.13
C ASP A 201 -2.11 14.62 24.98
N LYS A 202 -1.46 15.16 26.02
CA LYS A 202 0.00 15.35 26.04
C LYS A 202 0.77 14.04 25.95
N LEU A 203 0.38 13.03 26.73
CA LEU A 203 1.04 11.72 26.70
C LEU A 203 0.89 11.03 25.33
N ILE A 204 -0.31 11.09 24.75
CA ILE A 204 -0.62 10.53 23.43
C ILE A 204 0.18 11.26 22.35
N LYS A 205 0.22 12.59 22.39
CA LYS A 205 1.02 13.40 21.45
C LYS A 205 2.49 13.01 21.50
N ASN A 206 3.07 12.89 22.71
CA ASN A 206 4.46 12.45 22.87
C ASN A 206 4.70 11.07 22.25
N LYS A 207 3.76 10.12 22.38
CA LYS A 207 3.85 8.78 21.77
C LYS A 207 3.84 8.87 20.24
N ILE A 208 2.96 9.69 19.64
CA ILE A 208 2.91 9.92 18.19
C ILE A 208 4.19 10.59 17.68
N GLU A 209 4.64 11.66 18.33
CA GLU A 209 5.86 12.38 17.95
C GLU A 209 7.10 11.48 18.01
N LYS A 210 7.17 10.57 18.99
CA LYS A 210 8.23 9.57 19.07
C LYS A 210 8.24 8.66 17.84
N VAL A 211 7.08 8.12 17.44
CA VAL A 211 6.98 7.29 16.21
C VAL A 211 7.40 8.07 14.98
N ILE A 212 6.94 9.31 14.83
CA ILE A 212 7.31 10.16 13.69
C ILE A 212 8.83 10.36 13.64
N LYS A 213 9.45 10.65 14.78
CA LYS A 213 10.89 10.89 14.88
C LYS A 213 11.74 9.65 14.62
N GLU A 214 11.31 8.50 15.14
CA GLU A 214 12.11 7.26 15.12
C GLU A 214 11.89 6.43 13.86
N ASP A 215 10.66 6.41 13.33
CA ASP A 215 10.27 5.48 12.28
C ASP A 215 9.97 6.14 10.92
N ILE A 216 9.90 7.46 10.83
CA ILE A 216 9.49 8.15 9.59
C ILE A 216 10.57 9.10 9.08
N ASN A 217 10.97 8.92 7.82
CA ASN A 217 11.96 9.75 7.15
C ASN A 217 11.48 10.14 5.76
N SER A 218 11.41 11.46 5.48
CA SER A 218 10.96 11.98 4.18
C SER A 218 9.59 11.43 3.74
N GLY A 219 8.72 11.16 4.72
CA GLY A 219 7.42 10.54 4.52
C GLY A 219 7.47 9.05 4.17
N TRP A 220 8.61 8.37 4.30
CA TRP A 220 8.71 6.90 4.23
C TRP A 220 8.77 6.32 5.63
N TYR A 221 8.11 5.18 5.82
CA TYR A 221 8.18 4.44 7.07
C TYR A 221 9.37 3.48 6.99
N GLU A 222 10.35 3.65 7.87
CA GLU A 222 11.64 2.95 7.88
C GLU A 222 11.85 2.09 9.15
N GLU A 223 10.92 2.04 10.10
CA GLU A 223 11.03 1.21 11.34
C GLU A 223 12.41 1.33 12.02
N GLY A 224 12.94 2.56 12.10
CA GLY A 224 14.26 2.86 12.67
C GLY A 224 15.48 2.40 11.85
N LYS A 225 15.31 1.82 10.65
CA LYS A 225 16.42 1.35 9.78
C LYS A 225 16.21 1.72 8.30
N PRO A 226 17.19 2.35 7.63
CA PRO A 226 17.08 2.68 6.21
C PRO A 226 16.70 1.46 5.35
N MET A 227 15.68 1.61 4.51
CA MET A 227 15.15 0.58 3.60
C MET A 227 14.52 -0.67 4.26
N ALA A 228 14.22 -0.64 5.56
CA ALA A 228 13.30 -1.59 6.21
C ALA A 228 11.82 -1.30 5.90
N PHE A 229 11.55 -0.67 4.75
CA PHE A 229 10.22 -0.32 4.31
C PHE A 229 9.37 -1.57 4.11
N ASN A 230 8.13 -1.46 4.59
CA ASN A 230 7.08 -2.43 4.42
C ASN A 230 5.82 -1.63 4.04
N PRO A 231 5.26 -1.82 2.82
CA PRO A 231 4.08 -1.05 2.39
C PRO A 231 2.91 -1.19 3.37
N HIS A 232 2.70 -2.37 3.95
CA HIS A 232 1.64 -2.61 4.91
C HIS A 232 1.80 -1.74 6.17
N TYR A 233 2.96 -1.79 6.82
CA TYR A 233 3.20 -0.97 8.02
C TYR A 233 3.28 0.52 7.72
N HIS A 234 3.74 0.88 6.52
CA HIS A 234 3.69 2.24 6.04
C HIS A 234 2.26 2.77 5.96
N LEU A 235 1.36 2.01 5.32
CA LEU A 235 -0.06 2.39 5.24
C LEU A 235 -0.68 2.44 6.63
N VAL A 236 -0.51 1.41 7.45
CA VAL A 236 -1.10 1.36 8.80
C VAL A 236 -0.69 2.59 9.62
N THR A 237 0.59 2.98 9.54
CA THR A 237 1.09 4.18 10.22
C THR A 237 0.53 5.45 9.60
N ALA A 238 0.48 5.56 8.27
CA ALA A 238 -0.10 6.72 7.58
C ALA A 238 -1.57 6.93 7.96
N THR A 239 -2.36 5.86 8.02
CA THR A 239 -3.77 5.92 8.45
C THR A 239 -3.89 6.28 9.92
N ALA A 240 -3.05 5.75 10.80
CA ALA A 240 -3.04 6.15 12.21
C ALA A 240 -2.76 7.65 12.36
N LEU A 241 -1.75 8.18 11.65
CA LEU A 241 -1.44 9.61 11.66
C LEU A 241 -2.57 10.46 11.06
N MET A 242 -3.23 9.99 10.00
CA MET A 242 -4.40 10.67 9.42
C MET A 242 -5.49 10.84 10.48
N ILE A 243 -5.93 9.74 11.10
CA ILE A 243 -7.00 9.75 12.10
C ILE A 243 -6.59 10.58 13.33
N TYR A 244 -5.33 10.48 13.78
CA TYR A 244 -4.83 11.33 14.86
C TYR A 244 -4.95 12.82 14.51
N GLY A 245 -4.49 13.18 13.30
CA GLY A 245 -4.55 14.54 12.79
C GLY A 245 -5.99 15.06 12.69
N ASP A 246 -6.94 14.22 12.29
CA ASP A 246 -8.36 14.56 12.25
C ASP A 246 -8.95 14.73 13.66
N LEU A 247 -8.68 13.80 14.58
CA LEU A 247 -9.16 13.85 15.97
C LEU A 247 -8.61 15.03 16.78
N THR A 248 -7.44 15.56 16.40
CA THR A 248 -6.74 16.63 17.13
C THR A 248 -6.63 17.93 16.35
N SER A 249 -7.09 17.95 15.09
CA SER A 249 -6.88 19.04 14.15
C SER A 249 -5.39 19.41 13.93
N ASP A 250 -4.47 18.46 14.08
CA ASP A 250 -3.04 18.67 13.86
C ASP A 250 -2.69 18.61 12.36
N GLN A 251 -2.62 19.78 11.74
CA GLN A 251 -2.35 19.90 10.30
C GLN A 251 -0.93 19.42 9.91
N GLN A 252 0.05 19.47 10.81
CA GLN A 252 1.40 19.00 10.49
C GLN A 252 1.41 17.49 10.32
N ILE A 253 0.72 16.79 11.21
CA ILE A 253 0.57 15.33 11.16
C ILE A 253 -0.28 14.93 9.94
N LEU A 254 -1.36 15.67 9.63
CA LEU A 254 -2.14 15.44 8.41
C LEU A 254 -1.29 15.59 7.14
N ASN A 255 -0.44 16.62 7.07
CA ASN A 255 0.45 16.84 5.93
C ASN A 255 1.49 15.71 5.79
N LEU A 256 2.01 15.21 6.91
CA LEU A 256 2.91 14.05 6.90
C LEU A 256 2.19 12.80 6.40
N SER A 257 0.98 12.52 6.90
CA SER A 257 0.17 11.40 6.44
C SER A 257 -0.16 11.50 4.94
N LYS A 258 -0.50 12.70 4.44
CA LYS A 258 -0.67 12.96 3.00
C LYS A 258 0.60 12.61 2.23
N LYS A 259 1.77 12.99 2.74
CA LYS A 259 3.04 12.66 2.09
C LYS A 259 3.30 11.15 2.04
N MET A 260 2.95 10.43 3.10
CA MET A 260 3.00 8.97 3.10
C MET A 260 2.03 8.37 2.07
N ALA A 261 0.81 8.90 1.97
CA ALA A 261 -0.16 8.48 0.95
C ALA A 261 0.39 8.69 -0.48
N GLU A 262 1.03 9.82 -0.78
CA GLU A 262 1.70 10.09 -2.06
C GLU A 262 2.79 9.05 -2.37
N ASN A 263 3.60 8.69 -1.37
CA ASN A 263 4.65 7.70 -1.51
C ASN A 263 4.07 6.30 -1.80
N LEU A 264 2.93 5.96 -1.19
CA LEU A 264 2.20 4.73 -1.50
C LEU A 264 1.64 4.74 -2.94
N ARG A 265 1.08 5.87 -3.38
CA ARG A 265 0.61 6.03 -4.76
C ARG A 265 1.74 5.82 -5.78
N ALA A 266 2.95 6.29 -5.50
CA ALA A 266 4.10 6.14 -6.40
C ALA A 266 4.43 4.66 -6.71
N ILE A 267 4.11 3.75 -5.79
CA ILE A 267 4.33 2.30 -5.95
C ILE A 267 3.04 1.51 -6.27
N THR A 268 1.98 2.22 -6.66
CA THR A 268 0.69 1.62 -7.04
C THR A 268 0.60 1.45 -8.56
N PHE A 269 0.17 0.28 -9.01
CA PHE A 269 -0.11 0.02 -10.41
C PHE A 269 -1.45 0.59 -10.87
N LYS A 270 -1.67 0.71 -12.17
CA LYS A 270 -2.88 1.34 -12.73
C LYS A 270 -4.18 0.68 -12.30
N ASN A 271 -4.19 -0.60 -11.92
CA ASN A 271 -5.37 -1.34 -11.47
C ASN A 271 -5.63 -1.23 -9.96
N GLY A 272 -4.88 -0.39 -9.25
CA GLY A 272 -4.98 -0.20 -7.80
C GLY A 272 -4.11 -1.15 -6.99
N MET A 273 -3.51 -2.18 -7.59
CA MET A 273 -2.59 -3.08 -6.89
C MET A 273 -1.38 -2.29 -6.38
N VAL A 274 -0.97 -2.50 -5.13
CA VAL A 274 0.27 -1.93 -4.61
C VAL A 274 1.38 -2.96 -4.67
N GLU A 275 2.58 -2.51 -5.02
CA GLU A 275 3.75 -3.36 -5.02
C GLU A 275 4.18 -3.73 -3.59
N ALA A 276 3.97 -5.00 -3.23
CA ALA A 276 4.15 -5.53 -1.88
C ALA A 276 5.59 -5.99 -1.57
N SER A 277 6.41 -6.19 -2.60
CA SER A 277 7.78 -6.73 -2.50
C SER A 277 8.86 -5.64 -2.51
N ILE A 278 8.47 -4.36 -2.42
CA ILE A 278 9.42 -3.26 -2.24
C ILE A 278 9.95 -3.25 -0.80
N GLY A 279 11.27 -3.09 -0.67
CA GLY A 279 11.97 -3.12 0.62
C GLY A 279 12.58 -4.49 0.92
N ILE A 280 13.19 -4.63 2.11
CA ILE A 280 13.84 -5.87 2.54
C ILE A 280 12.89 -6.86 3.24
N ARG A 281 11.63 -6.45 3.48
CA ARG A 281 10.59 -7.25 4.13
C ARG A 281 9.37 -7.36 3.21
N PRO A 282 9.36 -8.28 2.23
CA PRO A 282 8.16 -8.53 1.43
C PRO A 282 7.02 -8.99 2.35
N VAL A 283 5.78 -8.59 2.07
CA VAL A 283 4.61 -9.04 2.84
C VAL A 283 3.39 -9.21 1.96
N GLY A 284 2.40 -9.95 2.46
CA GLY A 284 1.04 -9.79 2.00
C GLY A 284 0.47 -8.46 2.43
N LEU A 285 -0.33 -7.83 1.56
CA LEU A 285 -0.96 -6.55 1.87
C LEU A 285 -2.30 -6.75 2.58
N GLY A 286 -3.14 -7.65 2.08
CA GLY A 286 -4.39 -8.00 2.76
C GLY A 286 -5.54 -7.04 2.53
N ALA A 287 -6.73 -7.45 2.97
CA ALA A 287 -7.95 -6.66 2.88
C ALA A 287 -7.87 -5.37 3.71
N GLN A 288 -7.24 -5.45 4.90
CA GLN A 288 -6.97 -4.29 5.75
C GLN A 288 -6.24 -3.19 4.97
N PHE A 289 -5.24 -3.59 4.18
CA PHE A 289 -4.43 -2.64 3.45
C PHE A 289 -5.22 -1.92 2.37
N TYR A 290 -5.97 -2.64 1.54
CA TYR A 290 -6.68 -1.97 0.45
C TYR A 290 -7.85 -1.11 0.93
N LEU A 291 -8.49 -1.49 2.04
CA LEU A 291 -9.40 -0.60 2.76
C LEU A 291 -8.67 0.69 3.16
N GLY A 292 -7.57 0.57 3.91
CA GLY A 292 -6.82 1.74 4.37
C GLY A 292 -6.31 2.61 3.22
N ALA A 293 -5.79 2.01 2.14
CA ALA A 293 -5.28 2.72 0.97
C ALA A 293 -6.39 3.52 0.28
N GLY A 294 -7.57 2.91 0.09
CA GLY A 294 -8.74 3.60 -0.48
C GLY A 294 -9.19 4.79 0.38
N ILE A 295 -9.35 4.57 1.69
CA ILE A 295 -9.86 5.63 2.58
C ILE A 295 -8.85 6.76 2.82
N LEU A 296 -7.56 6.41 2.95
CA LEU A 296 -6.47 7.39 3.02
C LEU A 296 -6.42 8.27 1.77
N ASN A 297 -6.61 7.68 0.58
CA ASN A 297 -6.62 8.44 -0.67
C ASN A 297 -7.88 9.31 -0.81
N TYR A 298 -9.04 8.82 -0.35
CA TYR A 298 -10.27 9.62 -0.28
C TYR A 298 -10.08 10.86 0.59
N ARG A 299 -9.52 10.68 1.79
CA ARG A 299 -9.27 11.77 2.74
C ARG A 299 -8.45 12.92 2.15
N PHE A 300 -7.49 12.59 1.29
CA PHE A 300 -6.60 13.57 0.67
C PHE A 300 -7.04 14.02 -0.74
N GLY A 301 -8.27 13.69 -1.15
CA GLY A 301 -8.90 14.22 -2.36
C GLY A 301 -8.43 13.59 -3.67
N TYR A 302 -7.84 12.40 -3.62
CA TYR A 302 -7.47 11.68 -4.84
C TYR A 302 -8.69 11.04 -5.46
N ALA A 303 -9.12 11.53 -6.62
CA ALA A 303 -10.38 11.14 -7.24
C ALA A 303 -10.47 9.66 -7.66
N ASP A 304 -9.34 8.93 -7.74
CA ASP A 304 -9.24 7.51 -8.11
C ASP A 304 -9.16 6.54 -6.93
N PHE A 305 -9.36 7.03 -5.70
CA PHE A 305 -9.20 6.23 -4.48
C PHE A 305 -10.00 4.91 -4.50
N SER A 306 -11.16 4.90 -5.16
CA SER A 306 -12.05 3.73 -5.18
C SER A 306 -11.48 2.57 -6.00
N THR A 307 -10.43 2.79 -6.79
CA THR A 307 -9.71 1.70 -7.47
C THR A 307 -9.05 0.75 -6.47
N TYR A 308 -8.57 1.24 -5.32
CA TYR A 308 -8.08 0.36 -4.24
C TYR A 308 -9.20 -0.51 -3.66
N LEU A 309 -10.37 0.09 -3.41
CA LEU A 309 -11.53 -0.62 -2.87
C LEU A 309 -12.08 -1.64 -3.87
N ASN A 310 -12.11 -1.28 -5.16
CA ASN A 310 -12.49 -2.18 -6.24
C ASN A 310 -11.53 -3.36 -6.37
N TYR A 311 -10.21 -3.11 -6.23
CA TYR A 311 -9.19 -4.16 -6.32
C TYR A 311 -9.41 -5.27 -5.28
N ALA A 312 -9.80 -4.88 -4.06
CA ALA A 312 -10.07 -5.80 -2.96
C ALA A 312 -11.53 -6.27 -2.88
N TRP A 313 -12.41 -5.90 -3.80
CA TRP A 313 -13.81 -6.26 -3.72
C TRP A 313 -14.09 -7.75 -4.00
N GLY A 314 -15.16 -8.27 -3.39
CA GLY A 314 -15.69 -9.61 -3.68
C GLY A 314 -14.86 -10.72 -3.06
N ASP A 315 -14.69 -11.82 -3.80
CA ASP A 315 -14.01 -13.03 -3.31
C ASP A 315 -12.49 -12.84 -3.15
N ARG A 316 -11.91 -11.77 -3.71
CA ARG A 316 -10.49 -11.43 -3.46
C ARG A 316 -10.23 -11.06 -2.01
N PHE A 317 -11.28 -10.68 -1.29
CA PHE A 317 -11.21 -10.15 0.06
C PHE A 317 -10.98 -11.21 1.13
N PHE A 318 -11.47 -12.44 0.91
CA PHE A 318 -11.31 -13.58 1.81
C PHE A 318 -10.68 -14.70 0.98
N SER A 319 -9.51 -15.20 1.41
CA SER A 319 -8.72 -16.28 0.80
C SER A 319 -9.41 -17.05 -0.34
N ASP A 320 -8.99 -16.76 -1.57
CA ASP A 320 -9.46 -17.46 -2.77
C ASP A 320 -8.65 -18.74 -2.94
N ARG A 321 -9.29 -19.90 -2.81
CA ARG A 321 -8.65 -21.23 -2.95
C ARG A 321 -7.98 -21.43 -4.31
N ASP A 322 -8.52 -20.82 -5.37
CA ASP A 322 -7.94 -20.92 -6.71
C ASP A 322 -6.77 -19.95 -6.88
N HIS A 323 -6.67 -18.94 -6.02
CA HIS A 323 -5.68 -17.85 -6.08
C HIS A 323 -5.05 -17.55 -4.69
N PRO A 324 -4.36 -18.54 -4.09
CA PRO A 324 -3.87 -18.51 -2.70
C PRO A 324 -2.91 -17.35 -2.37
N ASP A 325 -2.26 -16.78 -3.38
CA ASP A 325 -1.29 -15.69 -3.22
C ASP A 325 -1.93 -14.28 -3.23
N ARG A 326 -3.27 -14.17 -3.25
CA ARG A 326 -3.97 -12.87 -3.31
C ARG A 326 -4.46 -12.44 -1.94
N LEU A 327 -3.92 -11.30 -1.48
CA LEU A 327 -4.37 -10.57 -0.29
C LEU A 327 -4.24 -11.34 1.03
N GLU A 328 -3.19 -12.14 1.19
CA GLU A 328 -2.96 -12.88 2.44
C GLU A 328 -1.67 -12.44 3.13
N TYR A 329 -1.78 -11.98 4.39
CA TYR A 329 -0.62 -11.76 5.24
C TYR A 329 -0.01 -13.11 5.65
N HIS A 330 1.12 -13.49 5.03
CA HIS A 330 1.94 -14.60 5.50
C HIS A 330 3.08 -14.07 6.38
N ALA A 331 3.30 -14.71 7.53
CA ALA A 331 4.51 -14.47 8.31
C ALA A 331 5.72 -14.94 7.48
N THR A 332 6.61 -14.03 7.08
CA THR A 332 7.83 -14.36 6.32
C THR A 332 8.93 -15.05 7.16
N VAL A 333 8.58 -15.58 8.33
CA VAL A 333 9.53 -16.26 9.21
C VAL A 333 9.57 -17.74 8.83
N SER A 334 10.66 -18.17 8.20
CA SER A 334 10.90 -19.57 7.84
C SER A 334 10.67 -20.49 9.04
N GLY A 335 9.87 -21.55 8.85
CA GLY A 335 9.59 -22.58 9.86
C GLY A 335 8.51 -22.24 10.88
N ARG A 336 7.69 -21.20 10.66
CA ARG A 336 6.48 -20.94 11.44
C ARG A 336 5.23 -21.22 10.60
N GLU A 337 4.25 -21.86 11.22
CA GLU A 337 2.91 -21.99 10.65
C GLU A 337 2.35 -20.59 10.30
N PRO A 338 1.65 -20.44 9.16
CA PRO A 338 1.06 -19.16 8.80
C PRO A 338 0.07 -18.72 9.89
N ARG A 339 0.25 -17.50 10.41
CA ARG A 339 -0.70 -16.89 11.35
C ARG A 339 -1.60 -15.92 10.59
N TYR A 340 -2.85 -16.30 10.38
CA TYR A 340 -3.86 -15.54 9.65
C TYR A 340 -4.51 -14.50 10.56
N HIS A 341 -3.85 -13.35 10.73
CA HIS A 341 -4.36 -12.23 11.54
C HIS A 341 -4.98 -11.09 10.71
N ASP A 342 -5.14 -11.27 9.39
CA ASP A 342 -5.63 -10.21 8.51
C ASP A 342 -7.10 -9.88 8.79
N ASP A 343 -7.94 -10.88 9.12
CA ASP A 343 -9.36 -10.69 9.45
C ASP A 343 -9.54 -9.80 10.69
N ILE A 344 -8.74 -10.01 11.74
CA ILE A 344 -8.75 -9.15 12.93
C ILE A 344 -8.30 -7.74 12.56
N SER A 345 -7.20 -7.66 11.82
CA SER A 345 -6.59 -6.37 11.50
C SER A 345 -7.51 -5.54 10.57
N PHE A 346 -8.28 -6.21 9.70
CA PHE A 346 -9.33 -5.61 8.89
C PHE A 346 -10.43 -4.99 9.75
N SER A 347 -11.08 -5.76 10.64
CA SER A 347 -12.17 -5.20 11.46
C SER A 347 -11.66 -4.08 12.37
N ASN A 348 -10.41 -4.18 12.85
CA ASN A 348 -9.78 -3.10 13.60
C ASN A 348 -9.65 -1.80 12.82
N MET A 349 -9.12 -1.88 11.59
CA MET A 349 -8.96 -0.72 10.71
C MET A 349 -10.32 -0.17 10.29
N ALA A 350 -11.27 -1.04 9.97
CA ALA A 350 -12.62 -0.65 9.60
C ALA A 350 -13.32 0.14 10.71
N GLU A 351 -13.27 -0.34 11.96
CA GLU A 351 -13.85 0.41 13.08
C GLU A 351 -13.13 1.72 13.38
N LEU A 352 -11.81 1.76 13.19
CA LEU A 352 -11.04 2.99 13.34
C LEU A 352 -11.47 4.04 12.31
N LEU A 353 -11.55 3.64 11.04
CA LEU A 353 -11.96 4.53 9.95
C LEU A 353 -13.42 4.99 10.11
N LEU A 354 -14.33 4.10 10.51
CA LEU A 354 -15.72 4.47 10.80
C LEU A 354 -15.86 5.40 12.01
N ALA A 355 -14.84 5.51 12.88
CA ALA A 355 -14.86 6.41 14.03
C ALA A 355 -14.50 7.84 13.69
N ASP A 356 -13.96 8.08 12.51
CA ASP A 356 -13.69 9.42 12.02
C ASP A 356 -14.92 9.96 11.27
N ASN A 357 -15.45 11.07 11.80
CA ASN A 357 -16.63 11.74 11.28
C ASN A 357 -16.44 12.23 9.83
N TYR A 358 -15.20 12.41 9.36
CA TYR A 358 -14.92 12.80 7.97
C TYR A 358 -15.53 11.82 6.96
N PHE A 359 -15.64 10.54 7.32
CA PHE A 359 -16.11 9.49 6.40
C PHE A 359 -17.60 9.17 6.54
N GLY A 360 -18.34 9.84 7.42
CA GLY A 360 -19.77 9.55 7.66
C GLY A 360 -20.64 9.70 6.41
N ASP A 361 -20.37 10.74 5.61
CA ASP A 361 -21.11 11.03 4.37
C ASP A 361 -20.37 10.56 3.10
N MET A 362 -19.33 9.74 3.26
CA MET A 362 -18.54 9.25 2.13
C MET A 362 -19.42 8.45 1.17
N LYS A 363 -19.45 8.88 -0.10
CA LYS A 363 -20.11 8.20 -1.21
C LYS A 363 -19.17 8.00 -2.38
N PHE A 364 -19.28 6.86 -3.05
CA PHE A 364 -18.41 6.54 -4.18
C PHE A 364 -19.01 5.52 -5.14
N LEU A 365 -18.41 5.50 -6.33
CA LEU A 365 -18.57 4.45 -7.34
C LEU A 365 -17.22 3.79 -7.54
N PHE A 366 -17.20 2.50 -7.85
CA PHE A 366 -15.96 1.81 -8.16
C PHE A 366 -15.35 2.35 -9.45
N GLN A 367 -14.04 2.59 -9.40
CA GLN A 367 -13.23 2.91 -10.56
C GLN A 367 -12.33 1.73 -10.91
N GLU A 368 -12.13 1.50 -12.19
CA GLU A 368 -11.29 0.39 -12.69
C GLU A 368 -9.80 0.73 -12.71
N ARG A 369 -9.44 2.02 -12.71
CA ARG A 369 -8.07 2.46 -12.89
C ARG A 369 -7.71 3.72 -12.09
N MET A 370 -6.49 3.70 -11.60
CA MET A 370 -5.78 4.85 -11.04
C MET A 370 -5.55 5.91 -12.13
N ILE A 371 -5.57 7.18 -11.74
CA ILE A 371 -5.28 8.35 -12.58
C ILE A 371 -4.19 9.21 -11.91
N ASN A 372 -3.41 9.92 -12.71
CA ASN A 372 -2.37 10.83 -12.21
C ASN A 372 -1.41 10.17 -11.20
N ILE A 373 -1.06 8.90 -11.41
CA ILE A 373 -0.05 8.22 -10.59
C ILE A 373 1.29 8.94 -10.79
N PRO A 374 2.03 9.28 -9.72
CA PRO A 374 3.35 9.91 -9.84
C PRO A 374 4.27 9.08 -10.75
N THR A 375 4.68 9.64 -11.89
CA THR A 375 5.51 8.92 -12.88
C THR A 375 6.94 8.73 -12.43
N GLU A 376 7.44 9.65 -11.60
CA GLU A 376 8.77 9.60 -11.01
C GLU A 376 8.72 10.14 -9.59
N THR A 377 9.41 9.48 -8.66
CA THR A 377 9.62 9.96 -7.29
C THR A 377 11.07 9.75 -6.92
N VAL A 378 11.78 10.83 -6.60
CA VAL A 378 13.19 10.79 -6.23
C VAL A 378 13.38 11.32 -4.82
N SER A 379 13.98 10.51 -3.97
CA SER A 379 14.45 10.80 -2.62
C SER A 379 15.92 10.36 -2.53
N PRO A 380 16.76 10.91 -1.63
CA PRO A 380 18.19 10.61 -1.57
C PRO A 380 18.59 9.12 -1.61
N LYS A 381 17.70 8.21 -1.20
CA LYS A 381 17.92 6.74 -1.19
C LYS A 381 16.93 5.93 -2.04
N ILE A 382 15.90 6.57 -2.59
CA ILE A 382 14.77 5.91 -3.25
C ILE A 382 14.50 6.61 -4.58
N THR A 383 14.59 5.87 -5.68
CA THR A 383 14.13 6.30 -7.01
C THR A 383 12.98 5.39 -7.42
N ILE A 384 11.81 5.97 -7.71
CA ILE A 384 10.65 5.23 -8.19
C ILE A 384 10.29 5.75 -9.58
N ILE A 385 10.09 4.85 -10.54
CA ILE A 385 9.55 5.17 -11.86
C ILE A 385 8.28 4.35 -12.04
N ASN A 386 7.15 5.02 -12.27
CA ASN A 386 5.86 4.38 -12.48
C ASN A 386 5.32 4.70 -13.88
N ARG A 387 4.99 3.67 -14.64
CA ARG A 387 4.39 3.78 -15.98
C ARG A 387 3.00 3.14 -16.05
N GLY A 388 2.31 3.04 -14.91
CA GLY A 388 1.01 2.39 -14.76
C GLY A 388 1.11 0.87 -14.64
N ASP A 389 1.65 0.20 -15.66
CA ASP A 389 1.83 -1.26 -15.65
C ASP A 389 3.22 -1.70 -15.19
N LEU A 390 4.15 -0.76 -15.03
CA LEU A 390 5.52 -1.01 -14.61
C LEU A 390 5.85 -0.07 -13.45
N VAL A 391 6.29 -0.65 -12.34
CA VAL A 391 6.88 0.07 -11.20
C VAL A 391 8.35 -0.33 -11.12
N VAL A 392 9.24 0.64 -11.15
CA VAL A 392 10.68 0.46 -10.90
C VAL A 392 11.03 1.11 -9.57
N PHE A 393 11.51 0.34 -8.61
CA PHE A 393 12.00 0.82 -7.32
C PHE A 393 13.51 0.63 -7.24
N ASN A 394 14.25 1.73 -7.18
CA ASN A 394 15.70 1.80 -7.38
C ASN A 394 16.13 1.09 -8.67
N ASN A 395 16.49 -0.18 -8.58
CA ASN A 395 17.03 -1.00 -9.68
C ASN A 395 16.12 -2.21 -9.99
N LEU A 396 15.00 -2.32 -9.29
CA LEU A 396 14.07 -3.44 -9.35
C LEU A 396 12.83 -3.02 -10.13
N GLY A 397 12.59 -3.60 -11.31
CA GLY A 397 11.37 -3.33 -12.05
C GLY A 397 10.39 -4.50 -12.05
N LEU A 398 9.11 -4.17 -11.88
CA LEU A 398 8.00 -5.08 -11.67
C LEU A 398 6.86 -4.70 -12.62
N MET A 399 6.38 -5.66 -13.40
CA MET A 399 5.41 -5.43 -14.46
C MET A 399 4.15 -6.26 -14.23
N LEU A 400 2.99 -5.65 -14.39
CA LEU A 400 1.71 -6.36 -14.42
C LEU A 400 1.56 -7.16 -15.71
N ASP A 401 1.11 -8.42 -15.61
CA ASP A 401 0.69 -9.17 -16.79
C ASP A 401 -0.68 -8.69 -17.31
N GLN A 402 -1.07 -9.15 -18.50
CA GLN A 402 -2.34 -8.80 -19.14
C GLN A 402 -3.58 -9.28 -18.36
N SER A 403 -3.42 -10.26 -17.46
CA SER A 403 -4.48 -10.77 -16.59
C SER A 403 -4.61 -9.98 -15.28
N GLY A 404 -3.72 -9.00 -15.05
CA GLY A 404 -3.62 -8.28 -13.79
C GLY A 404 -3.03 -9.10 -12.66
N ASN A 405 -2.43 -10.26 -12.96
CA ASN A 405 -1.78 -11.15 -12.00
C ASN A 405 -0.26 -10.95 -11.97
N LYS A 406 0.32 -11.37 -10.84
CA LYS A 406 1.76 -11.34 -10.56
C LYS A 406 2.53 -12.45 -11.30
N ASN A 407 1.97 -13.09 -12.33
CA ASN A 407 2.53 -14.34 -12.82
C ASN A 407 3.83 -14.10 -13.59
N THR A 408 4.90 -14.54 -12.94
CA THR A 408 6.32 -14.40 -13.24
C THR A 408 6.96 -13.10 -12.75
N LEU A 409 7.58 -13.18 -11.56
CA LEU A 409 8.73 -12.38 -11.18
C LEU A 409 9.82 -12.49 -12.25
N LYS A 410 9.72 -11.72 -13.32
CA LYS A 410 10.92 -11.29 -14.03
C LYS A 410 11.46 -10.13 -13.22
N TYR A 411 12.26 -10.47 -12.21
CA TYR A 411 13.25 -9.54 -11.67
C TYR A 411 14.13 -9.10 -12.84
N TYR A 412 13.69 -8.07 -13.55
CA TYR A 412 14.62 -7.30 -14.34
C TYR A 412 15.45 -6.58 -13.28
N ARG A 413 16.67 -7.10 -13.04
CA ARG A 413 17.76 -6.22 -12.62
C ARG A 413 17.87 -5.19 -13.74
N PHE A 414 17.12 -4.11 -13.62
CA PHE A 414 17.52 -2.91 -14.29
C PHE A 414 18.85 -2.57 -13.63
N LYS A 415 19.95 -2.70 -14.37
CA LYS A 415 21.18 -2.01 -13.99
C LYS A 415 20.91 -0.51 -14.14
N ILE A 416 20.10 0.06 -13.24
CA ILE A 416 20.08 1.48 -12.98
C ILE A 416 21.39 1.72 -12.23
N GLY A 417 22.44 1.91 -13.02
CA GLY A 417 23.82 1.87 -12.55
C GLY A 417 24.73 1.30 -13.62
N GLU A 418 25.36 2.21 -14.37
CA GLU A 418 26.48 2.04 -15.31
C GLU A 418 26.19 1.67 -16.77
N ARG A 419 25.20 0.83 -17.13
CA ARG A 419 25.00 0.47 -18.57
C ARG A 419 24.02 1.35 -19.34
N ASP A 420 23.17 2.10 -18.65
CA ASP A 420 22.19 3.01 -19.27
C ASP A 420 22.43 4.49 -18.94
N LYS A 421 23.61 4.80 -18.37
CA LYS A 421 24.12 6.16 -18.27
C LYS A 421 25.16 6.40 -19.36
N ASN A 422 24.78 7.13 -20.40
CA ASN A 422 25.75 7.72 -21.30
C ASN A 422 26.10 9.10 -20.74
N TYR A 423 27.38 9.35 -20.43
CA TYR A 423 27.82 10.63 -19.86
C TYR A 423 27.09 11.05 -18.57
N GLY A 424 26.70 10.06 -17.75
CA GLY A 424 25.96 10.30 -16.50
C GLY A 424 24.46 10.59 -16.68
N GLN A 425 23.96 10.69 -17.92
CA GLN A 425 22.57 10.98 -18.25
C GLN A 425 21.79 9.70 -18.59
N LEU A 426 20.50 9.67 -18.23
CA LEU A 426 19.58 8.58 -18.58
C LEU A 426 19.37 8.53 -20.10
N LYS A 427 19.28 7.33 -20.66
CA LYS A 427 18.91 7.17 -22.07
C LYS A 427 17.52 7.74 -22.38
N LEU A 428 17.43 8.47 -23.48
CA LEU A 428 16.19 8.98 -24.05
C LEU A 428 15.33 7.83 -24.61
N PRO A 429 14.02 8.03 -24.75
CA PRO A 429 13.16 7.12 -25.50
C PRO A 429 13.74 6.80 -26.89
N LEU A 430 13.62 5.53 -27.32
CA LEU A 430 14.23 5.02 -28.56
C LEU A 430 13.89 5.87 -29.80
N GLU A 431 12.67 6.38 -29.89
CA GLU A 431 12.24 7.22 -31.01
C GLU A 431 12.97 8.58 -31.07
N ILE A 432 13.30 9.14 -29.90
CA ILE A 432 14.09 10.38 -29.81
C ILE A 432 15.55 10.11 -30.16
N GLU A 433 16.13 9.00 -29.69
CA GLU A 433 17.49 8.59 -30.07
C GLU A 433 17.60 8.36 -31.58
N LYS A 434 16.63 7.68 -32.20
CA LYS A 434 16.60 7.47 -33.66
C LYS A 434 16.58 8.79 -34.42
N LYS A 435 15.77 9.75 -33.98
CA LYS A 435 15.70 11.09 -34.60
C LYS A 435 17.06 11.81 -34.52
N LYS A 436 17.68 11.82 -33.34
CA LYS A 436 19.01 12.44 -33.14
C LYS A 436 20.12 11.70 -33.90
N ALA A 437 20.02 10.38 -34.05
CA ALA A 437 20.96 9.60 -34.86
C ALA A 437 20.88 9.97 -36.34
N GLN A 438 19.67 10.16 -36.86
CA GLN A 438 19.46 10.59 -38.24
C GLN A 438 19.95 12.02 -38.48
N GLU A 439 19.71 12.92 -37.53
CA GLU A 439 20.21 14.31 -37.56
C GLU A 439 21.75 14.35 -37.60
N LEU A 440 22.41 13.63 -36.68
CA LEU A 440 23.86 13.54 -36.62
C LEU A 440 24.44 12.97 -37.92
N LYS A 441 23.87 11.87 -38.42
CA LYS A 441 24.33 11.21 -39.65
C LYS A 441 24.23 12.13 -40.86
N THR A 442 23.10 12.84 -40.98
CA THR A 442 22.86 13.77 -42.10
C THR A 442 23.87 14.92 -42.05
N THR A 443 24.10 15.49 -40.87
CA THR A 443 24.99 16.63 -40.69
C THR A 443 26.46 16.25 -40.88
N LEU A 444 26.91 15.12 -40.32
CA LEU A 444 28.26 14.60 -40.54
C LEU A 444 28.52 14.26 -42.00
N THR A 445 27.55 13.66 -42.68
CA THR A 445 27.67 13.31 -44.10
C THR A 445 27.88 14.57 -44.95
N LYS A 446 27.20 15.68 -44.62
CA LYS A 446 27.40 16.98 -45.27
C LYS A 446 28.77 17.58 -44.97
N LEU A 447 29.25 17.50 -43.73
CA LEU A 447 30.50 18.14 -43.30
C LEU A 447 31.77 17.41 -43.78
N ILE A 448 31.77 16.07 -43.75
CA ILE A 448 32.99 15.29 -43.98
C ILE A 448 32.86 14.17 -45.02
N GLY A 449 31.67 13.99 -45.60
CA GLY A 449 31.39 12.96 -46.61
C GLY A 449 31.06 11.59 -46.01
N SER A 450 30.15 10.84 -46.65
CA SER A 450 29.64 9.55 -46.16
C SER A 450 30.72 8.50 -45.96
N GLY A 451 31.71 8.43 -46.87
CA GLY A 451 32.82 7.49 -46.78
C GLY A 451 33.66 7.64 -45.50
N LYS A 452 33.88 8.89 -45.05
CA LYS A 452 34.63 9.16 -43.81
C LYS A 452 33.81 8.85 -42.55
N VAL A 453 32.49 9.03 -42.60
CA VAL A 453 31.60 8.67 -41.48
C VAL A 453 31.62 7.17 -41.21
N TRP A 454 31.55 6.34 -42.25
CA TRP A 454 31.55 4.88 -42.12
C TRP A 454 32.94 4.27 -41.90
N GLY A 455 34.00 4.94 -42.38
CA GLY A 455 35.40 4.55 -42.18
C GLY A 455 36.00 4.98 -40.85
N SER A 456 35.22 5.55 -39.93
CA SER A 456 35.71 6.00 -38.63
C SER A 456 36.26 4.83 -37.80
N LYS A 457 37.41 5.04 -37.15
CA LYS A 457 37.98 4.10 -36.18
C LYS A 457 37.20 4.07 -34.85
N ILE A 458 36.27 5.00 -34.65
CA ILE A 458 35.41 5.08 -33.47
C ILE A 458 34.01 4.57 -33.83
N SER A 459 33.48 3.71 -32.97
CA SER A 459 32.18 3.08 -33.21
C SER A 459 31.04 4.13 -33.31
N TRP A 460 30.11 3.88 -34.22
CA TRP A 460 28.91 4.72 -34.38
C TRP A 460 28.14 4.94 -33.05
N PRO A 461 27.92 3.92 -32.20
CA PRO A 461 27.32 4.12 -30.88
C PRO A 461 28.08 5.12 -30.00
N THR A 462 29.42 5.13 -30.03
CA THR A 462 30.23 6.09 -29.25
C THR A 462 30.02 7.52 -29.71
N LEU A 463 30.00 7.75 -31.03
CA LEU A 463 29.79 9.08 -31.63
C LEU A 463 28.36 9.57 -31.37
N LEU A 464 27.38 8.69 -31.52
CA LEU A 464 25.99 8.99 -31.20
C LEU A 464 25.82 9.35 -29.72
N ASN A 465 26.43 8.58 -28.81
CA ASN A 465 26.33 8.87 -27.39
C ASN A 465 27.00 10.19 -27.01
N ALA A 466 28.12 10.54 -27.66
CA ALA A 466 28.78 11.84 -27.46
C ALA A 466 27.88 13.00 -27.88
N TYR A 467 27.18 12.87 -29.00
CA TYR A 467 26.23 13.87 -29.49
C TYR A 467 24.99 14.00 -28.61
N VAL A 468 24.33 12.87 -28.31
CA VAL A 468 23.04 12.85 -27.62
C VAL A 468 23.18 13.18 -26.14
N TYR A 469 24.22 12.64 -25.49
CA TYR A 469 24.38 12.69 -24.03
C TYR A 469 25.62 13.45 -23.60
N GLY A 470 26.69 13.39 -24.39
CA GLY A 470 27.95 14.06 -24.09
C GLY A 470 27.94 15.57 -24.31
N GLN A 471 26.91 16.12 -24.96
CA GLN A 471 26.79 17.54 -25.33
C GLN A 471 27.91 18.03 -26.27
N TYR A 472 28.50 17.10 -27.03
CA TYR A 472 29.48 17.42 -28.07
C TYR A 472 28.78 17.93 -29.32
N THR A 473 29.40 18.94 -29.93
CA THR A 473 28.96 19.52 -31.20
C THR A 473 29.25 18.57 -32.37
N VAL A 474 28.57 18.76 -33.49
CA VAL A 474 28.81 17.93 -34.68
C VAL A 474 30.22 18.17 -35.22
N GLU A 475 30.76 19.38 -35.07
CA GLU A 475 32.10 19.79 -35.47
C GLU A 475 33.19 19.06 -34.65
N GLU A 476 33.02 18.94 -33.34
CA GLU A 476 33.95 18.19 -32.48
C GLU A 476 33.94 16.68 -32.82
N ILE A 477 32.77 16.15 -33.15
CA ILE A 477 32.62 14.76 -33.60
C ILE A 477 33.28 14.57 -34.97
N ALA A 478 33.09 15.51 -35.90
CA ALA A 478 33.73 15.51 -37.21
C ALA A 478 35.26 15.56 -37.11
N ASP A 479 35.81 16.44 -36.27
CA ASP A 479 37.26 16.51 -36.01
C ASP A 479 37.78 15.19 -35.44
N THR A 480 37.02 14.59 -34.52
CA THR A 480 37.37 13.32 -33.90
C THR A 480 37.39 12.16 -34.92
N ILE A 481 36.48 12.15 -35.89
CA ILE A 481 36.47 11.16 -36.98
C ILE A 481 37.69 11.35 -37.90
N GLN A 482 38.01 12.60 -38.26
CA GLN A 482 39.09 12.90 -39.20
C GLN A 482 40.49 12.74 -38.60
N ASN A 483 40.64 13.08 -37.32
CA ASN A 483 41.96 13.28 -36.70
C ASN A 483 42.20 12.43 -35.45
N GLY A 484 41.26 11.55 -35.09
CA GLY A 484 41.36 10.67 -33.92
C GLY A 484 40.76 11.26 -32.63
N PRO A 485 40.76 10.49 -31.52
CA PRO A 485 40.02 10.80 -30.29
C PRO A 485 40.65 11.95 -29.48
N ARG A 486 40.50 13.18 -29.96
CA ARG A 486 41.07 14.39 -29.35
C ARG A 486 40.04 15.44 -28.94
N ALA A 487 39.03 15.70 -29.78
CA ALA A 487 38.00 16.69 -29.48
C ALA A 487 36.85 16.11 -28.65
N VAL A 488 36.60 14.79 -28.73
CA VAL A 488 35.56 14.10 -27.97
C VAL A 488 36.18 13.10 -27.00
N HIS A 489 35.82 13.20 -25.72
CA HIS A 489 36.14 12.19 -24.72
C HIS A 489 34.99 11.18 -24.58
N PRO A 490 35.22 9.86 -24.61
CA PRO A 490 34.16 8.84 -24.69
C PRO A 490 33.25 8.73 -23.45
N ARG A 491 33.61 9.37 -22.34
CA ARG A 491 32.89 9.26 -21.05
C ARG A 491 32.75 10.56 -20.25
N ILE A 492 33.34 11.68 -20.70
CA ILE A 492 33.34 12.97 -19.95
C ILE A 492 32.50 13.97 -20.71
N LEU A 493 31.57 14.66 -20.04
CA LEU A 493 30.70 15.68 -20.65
C LEU A 493 31.53 16.79 -21.29
N ALA A 494 31.10 17.29 -22.45
CA ALA A 494 31.83 18.30 -23.21
C ALA A 494 32.17 19.57 -22.40
N PRO A 495 31.28 20.15 -21.58
CA PRO A 495 31.65 21.29 -20.72
C PRO A 495 32.82 21.01 -19.79
N VAL A 496 32.91 19.81 -19.24
CA VAL A 496 34.00 19.39 -18.34
C VAL A 496 35.26 19.06 -19.14
N TRP A 497 35.12 18.35 -20.25
CA TRP A 497 36.25 17.99 -21.11
C TRP A 497 36.93 19.23 -21.69
N ARG A 498 36.15 20.23 -22.12
CA ARG A 498 36.65 21.51 -22.66
C ARG A 498 37.51 22.29 -21.67
N GLN A 499 37.31 22.09 -20.37
CA GLN A 499 38.11 22.73 -19.31
C GLN A 499 39.41 21.99 -19.00
N SER A 500 39.59 20.77 -19.49
CA SER A 500 40.79 19.97 -19.24
C SER A 500 42.02 20.51 -19.98
N GLU A 501 43.20 20.34 -19.37
CA GLU A 501 44.47 20.69 -20.01
C GLU A 501 44.71 19.93 -21.32
N ASN A 502 44.19 18.70 -21.44
CA ASN A 502 44.30 17.91 -22.66
C ASN A 502 43.48 18.50 -23.81
N TYR A 503 42.26 18.98 -23.54
CA TYR A 503 41.46 19.66 -24.56
C TYR A 503 42.04 21.03 -24.91
N LYS A 504 42.56 21.78 -23.93
CA LYS A 504 43.26 23.05 -24.21
C LYS A 504 44.51 22.83 -25.06
N LYS A 505 45.30 21.79 -24.80
CA LYS A 505 46.44 21.39 -25.66
C LYS A 505 46.00 21.07 -27.08
N TYR A 506 44.82 20.49 -27.29
CA TYR A 506 44.21 20.31 -28.60
C TYR A 506 43.89 21.65 -29.29
N LEU A 507 43.26 22.59 -28.59
CA LEU A 507 42.90 23.91 -29.15
C LEU A 507 44.12 24.77 -29.49
N PHE A 508 45.17 24.74 -28.66
CA PHE A 508 46.35 25.61 -28.79
C PHE A 508 47.55 24.93 -29.45
N GLY A 509 47.55 23.60 -29.59
CA GLY A 509 48.61 22.83 -30.26
C GLY A 509 48.73 23.06 -31.77
N ARG A 510 47.81 23.83 -32.38
CA ARG A 510 47.93 24.32 -33.76
C ARG A 510 48.70 25.63 -33.91
N LYS A 511 49.05 26.34 -32.83
CA LYS A 511 49.75 27.64 -32.93
C LYS A 511 51.28 27.57 -32.89
N ASN A 512 51.89 26.41 -32.64
CA ASN A 512 53.35 26.27 -32.54
C ASN A 512 53.95 25.30 -33.58
N ALA A 513 53.29 25.13 -34.73
CA ALA A 513 53.84 24.41 -35.88
C ALA A 513 53.82 25.33 -37.11
N THR A 514 54.68 26.33 -37.08
CA THR A 514 55.24 27.03 -38.26
C THR A 514 56.72 27.18 -38.02
#